data_AF-B5ILF2-F1
#
_entry.id   AF-B5ILF2-F1
#
_cell.length_a   1.000
_cell.length_b   1.000
_cell.length_c   1.000
_cell.angle_alpha   90.00
_cell.angle_beta   90.00
_cell.angle_gamma   90.00
#
_symmetry.space_group_name_H-M   'P 1'
#
loop_
_entity.id
_entity.type
_entity.pdbx_description
1 polymer ?
#
loop_
_entity_poly.entity_id
_entity_poly.type
_entity_poly.pdbx_seq_one_letter_code
_entity_poly.pdbx_strand_id
1 'polypeptide(L)' 'MSSADATPAPSTSATTGDVPAFGWSAYAERVNGRFAMVGFLAVLVIEALSGDTFLHWAGLVP' A
#
# COMPACT_ATOMS: atom_id res chain seq x y z
N MET A 1 39.93 -24.54 11.13
CA MET A 1 38.88 -24.09 12.05
C MET A 1 38.13 -22.95 11.36
N SER A 2 36.94 -23.21 10.84
CA SER A 2 36.05 -22.21 10.23
C SER A 2 34.99 -21.88 11.28
N SER A 3 34.99 -20.64 11.76
CA SER A 3 34.10 -20.20 12.83
C SER A 3 32.72 -19.85 12.28
N ALA A 4 31.72 -20.44 12.93
CA ALA A 4 30.30 -20.09 12.95
C ALA A 4 30.06 -18.56 12.96
N ASP A 5 29.14 -18.06 12.14
CA ASP A 5 27.73 -17.77 12.50
C ASP A 5 27.53 -16.32 12.98
N ALA A 6 26.53 -15.65 12.38
CA ALA A 6 25.67 -14.62 12.99
C ALA A 6 24.94 -13.83 11.89
N THR A 7 23.82 -14.36 11.41
CA THR A 7 22.74 -13.55 10.85
C THR A 7 22.23 -12.62 11.95
N PRO A 8 22.13 -11.28 11.76
CA PRO A 8 21.44 -10.45 12.72
C PRO A 8 19.94 -10.73 12.61
N ALA A 9 19.40 -11.50 13.56
CA ALA A 9 17.97 -11.63 13.77
C ALA A 9 17.37 -10.23 14.05
N PRO A 10 16.19 -9.88 13.48
CA PRO A 10 15.57 -8.60 13.78
C PRO A 10 15.10 -8.59 15.23
N SER A 11 15.67 -7.68 16.04
CA SER A 11 15.22 -7.38 17.40
C SER A 11 13.75 -6.96 17.41
N THR A 12 12.87 -7.87 17.81
CA THR A 12 11.55 -7.54 18.33
C THR A 12 11.72 -6.93 19.73
N SER A 13 12.00 -5.63 19.81
CA SER A 13 11.89 -4.88 21.06
C SER A 13 10.42 -4.66 21.40
N ALA A 14 9.96 -5.43 22.39
CA ALA A 14 8.72 -5.20 23.11
C ALA A 14 8.80 -3.90 23.94
N THR A 15 7.63 -3.28 24.18
CA THR A 15 7.35 -2.11 25.02
C THR A 15 7.20 -0.79 24.25
N THR A 16 6.05 -0.60 23.59
CA THR A 16 5.57 0.75 23.25
C THR A 16 4.75 1.28 24.43
N GLY A 17 5.45 1.84 25.42
CA GLY A 17 4.88 2.73 26.43
C GLY A 17 4.75 4.16 25.90
N ASP A 18 4.31 4.30 24.64
CA ASP A 18 4.14 5.59 23.98
C ASP A 18 2.67 5.71 23.59
N VAL A 19 2.08 6.85 23.94
CA VAL A 19 0.66 7.14 23.73
C VAL A 19 0.38 6.88 22.24
N PRO A 20 -0.55 5.97 21.87
CA PRO A 20 -0.77 5.66 20.47
C PRO A 20 -1.14 6.96 19.77
N ALA A 21 -0.21 7.50 18.99
CA ALA A 21 -0.48 8.63 18.13
C ALA A 21 -1.47 8.13 17.08
N PHE A 22 -2.76 8.27 17.40
CA PHE A 22 -3.90 7.97 16.54
C PHE A 22 -3.96 9.01 15.42
N GLY A 23 -2.98 8.96 14.53
CA GLY A 23 -2.85 9.86 13.40
C GLY A 23 -1.67 9.42 12.55
N TRP A 24 -1.95 8.87 11.37
CA TRP A 24 -0.97 8.56 10.33
C TRP A 24 0.13 7.58 10.79
N SER A 25 -0.27 6.40 11.26
CA SER A 25 0.72 5.34 11.52
C SER A 25 1.35 4.86 10.20
N ALA A 26 2.61 4.42 10.23
CA ALA A 26 3.27 3.81 9.08
C ALA A 26 2.49 2.59 8.52
N TYR A 27 1.64 1.97 9.35
CA TYR A 27 0.69 0.96 8.90
C TYR A 27 -0.43 1.55 8.03
N ALA A 28 -1.00 2.70 8.43
CA ALA A 28 -1.99 3.42 7.64
C ALA A 28 -1.43 3.87 6.28
N GLU A 29 -0.19 4.33 6.22
CA GLU A 29 0.48 4.69 4.96
C GLU A 29 0.60 3.49 4.00
N ARG A 30 1.01 2.32 4.52
CA ARG A 30 1.12 1.09 3.72
C ARG A 30 -0.25 0.61 3.22
N VAL A 31 -1.27 0.71 4.06
CA VAL A 31 -2.63 0.33 3.71
C VAL A 31 -3.20 1.27 2.65
N ASN A 32 -3.04 2.59 2.82
CA ASN A 32 -3.45 3.58 1.83
C ASN A 32 -2.72 3.40 0.49
N GLY A 33 -1.42 3.14 0.52
CA GLY A 33 -0.65 2.84 -0.70
C GLY A 33 -1.16 1.60 -1.45
N ARG A 34 -1.55 0.54 -0.73
CA ARG A 34 -2.15 -0.66 -1.34
C ARG A 34 -3.51 -0.37 -1.95
N PHE A 35 -4.36 0.39 -1.26
CA PHE A 35 -5.65 0.81 -1.81
C PHE A 35 -5.47 1.66 -3.06
N ALA A 36 -4.47 2.54 -3.10
CA ALA A 36 -4.16 3.33 -4.28
C ALA A 36 -3.72 2.46 -5.48
N MET A 37 -2.87 1.45 -5.26
CA MET A 37 -2.45 0.52 -6.32
C MET A 37 -3.63 -0.28 -6.87
N VAL A 38 -4.49 -0.79 -5.98
CA VAL A 38 -5.69 -1.55 -6.38
C VAL A 38 -6.69 -0.64 -7.09
N GLY A 39 -6.91 0.58 -6.60
CA GLY A 39 -7.79 1.56 -7.23
C GLY A 39 -7.32 1.94 -8.63
N PHE A 40 -6.02 2.19 -8.81
CA PHE A 40 -5.44 2.45 -10.12
C PHE A 40 -5.62 1.27 -11.09
N LEU A 41 -5.34 0.05 -10.62
CA LEU A 41 -5.53 -1.15 -11.44
C LEU A 41 -7.01 -1.37 -11.80
N ALA A 42 -7.93 -1.13 -10.86
CA ALA A 42 -9.36 -1.25 -11.08
C ALA A 42 -9.84 -0.27 -12.17
N VAL A 43 -9.35 0.96 -12.17
CA VAL A 43 -9.64 1.95 -13.23
C VAL A 43 -9.18 1.42 -14.59
N LEU A 44 -7.93 0.96 -14.71
CA LEU A 44 -7.43 0.40 -15.97
C LEU A 44 -8.25 -0.80 -16.46
N VAL A 45 -8.67 -1.68 -15.55
CA VAL A 45 -9.52 -2.84 -15.90
C VAL A 45 -10.91 -2.40 -16.34
N ILE A 46 -11.52 -1.43 -15.66
CA ILE A 46 -12.82 -0.88 -16.05
C ILE A 46 -12.72 -0.24 -17.44
N GLU A 47 -11.67 0.55 -17.70
CA GLU A 47 -11.44 1.14 -19.03
C GLU A 47 -11.26 0.07 -20.12
N ALA A 48 -10.52 -1.00 -19.83
CA ALA A 48 -10.30 -2.09 -20.78
C ALA A 48 -11.56 -2.91 -21.07
N LEU A 49 -12.43 -3.11 -20.07
CA LEU A 49 -13.68 -3.89 -20.21
C LEU A 49 -14.81 -3.07 -20.81
N SER A 50 -14.93 -1.79 -20.45
CA SER A 50 -16.00 -0.93 -20.93
C SER A 50 -15.77 -0.46 -22.36
N GLY A 51 -14.52 -0.37 -22.83
CA GLY A 51 -14.21 0.15 -24.18
C GLY A 51 -14.46 1.66 -24.34
N ASP A 52 -15.30 2.23 -23.49
CA ASP A 52 -15.44 3.65 -23.18
C ASP A 52 -14.59 3.97 -21.94
N THR A 53 -13.65 4.93 -22.06
CA THR A 53 -12.92 5.43 -20.89
C THR A 53 -13.89 6.06 -19.90
N PHE A 54 -13.57 6.04 -18.60
CA PHE A 54 -14.36 6.72 -17.57
C PHE A 54 -14.65 8.19 -17.93
N LEU A 55 -13.77 8.82 -18.70
CA LEU A 55 -13.94 10.19 -19.20
C LEU A 55 -15.06 10.33 -20.25
N HIS A 56 -15.36 9.30 -21.03
CA HIS A 56 -16.50 9.25 -21.95
C HIS A 56 -17.82 9.11 -21.18
N TRP A 57 -17.87 8.20 -20.19
CA TRP A 57 -19.05 8.04 -19.33
C TRP A 57 -19.29 9.27 -18.43
N ALA A 58 -18.23 9.92 -17.95
CA ALA A 58 -18.29 11.17 -17.18
C ALA A 58 -18.52 12.43 -18.04
N GLY A 59 -18.61 12.30 -19.37
CA GLY A 59 -18.91 13.40 -20.29
C GLY A 59 -17.82 14.47 -20.44
N LEU A 60 -16.57 14.13 -20.10
CA LEU A 60 -15.42 15.04 -20.16
C LEU A 60 -14.67 15.00 -21.51
N VAL A 61 -14.90 13.96 -22.32
CA VAL A 61 -14.32 13.80 -23.67
C VAL A 61 -15.43 13.34 -24.63
N PRO A 62 -15.57 13.96 -25.82
CA PRO A 62 -16.62 13.61 -26.79
C PRO A 62 -16.37 12.30 -27.53
#